data_AF-A0A7S2QZF7-F1
#
_entry.id   AF-A0A7S2QZF7-F1
#
_cell.length_a   1.000
_cell.length_b   1.000
_cell.length_c   1.000
_cell.angle_alpha   90.00
_cell.angle_beta   90.00
_cell.angle_gamma   90.00
#
_symmetry.space_group_name_H-M   'P 1'
#
loop_
_entity.id
_entity.type
_entity.pdbx_description
1 polymer ?
#
loop_
_entity_poly.entity_id
_entity_poly.type
_entity_poly.pdbx_seq_one_letter_code
_entity_poly.pdbx_strand_id
1 'polypeptide(L)'
;DDSRATWECCMLLIELEQAEAVLDMLLKVTMHKVPKVALAAANAVLMAVQTFGTPKVVPPNMILKGLAPLFDAKDAKVRAVAKDITLEMVKWLGPGAVKR
;
A
#
# COMPACT_ATOMS: atom_id res chain seq x y z
N ASP A 1 21.50 4.08 -1.63
CA ASP A 1 21.12 3.07 -2.63
C ASP A 1 20.30 1.92 -2.09
N ASP A 2 20.56 1.41 -0.88
CA ASP A 2 19.85 0.23 -0.34
C ASP A 2 18.32 0.32 -0.30
N SER A 3 17.75 1.49 0.00
CA SER A 3 16.28 1.65 0.08
C SER A 3 15.58 1.53 -1.29
N ARG A 4 16.28 1.78 -2.40
CA ARG A 4 15.74 1.57 -3.76
C ARG A 4 15.78 0.10 -4.14
N ALA A 5 16.86 -0.60 -3.82
CA ALA A 5 16.97 -2.04 -4.06
C ALA A 5 15.89 -2.82 -3.32
N THR A 6 15.58 -2.46 -2.07
CA THR A 6 14.49 -3.10 -1.31
C THR A 6 13.11 -2.87 -1.95
N TRP A 7 12.93 -1.71 -2.57
CA TRP A 7 11.70 -1.34 -3.26
C TRP A 7 11.51 -2.15 -4.54
N GLU A 8 12.55 -2.20 -5.37
CA GLU A 8 12.57 -2.95 -6.63
C GLU A 8 12.31 -4.45 -6.38
N CYS A 9 12.93 -5.03 -5.35
CA CYS A 9 12.67 -6.41 -4.95
C CYS A 9 11.19 -6.66 -4.60
N CYS A 10 10.53 -5.73 -3.90
CA CYS A 10 9.11 -5.89 -3.58
C CYS A 10 8.24 -5.88 -4.85
N MET A 11 8.55 -5.03 -5.83
CA MET A 11 7.81 -4.97 -7.10
C MET A 11 8.04 -6.23 -7.93
N LEU A 12 9.27 -6.73 -8.00
CA LEU A 12 9.61 -7.99 -8.70
C LEU A 12 8.87 -9.19 -8.11
N LEU A 13 8.72 -9.25 -6.78
CA LEU A 13 7.95 -10.32 -6.13
C LEU A 13 6.45 -10.24 -6.49
N ILE A 14 5.90 -9.04 -6.65
CA ILE A 14 4.51 -8.87 -7.09
C ILE A 14 4.33 -9.33 -8.54
N GLU A 15 5.32 -9.09 -9.43
CA GLU A 15 5.32 -9.61 -10.80
C GLU A 15 5.31 -11.15 -10.84
N LEU A 16 5.96 -11.81 -9.88
CA LEU A 16 5.98 -13.25 -9.71
C LEU A 16 4.73 -13.81 -8.99
N GLU A 17 3.62 -13.08 -9.04
CA GLU A 17 2.33 -13.47 -8.44
C GLU A 17 2.36 -13.62 -6.91
N GLN A 18 3.39 -13.09 -6.22
CA GLN A 18 3.48 -13.12 -4.75
C GLN A 18 2.89 -11.86 -4.09
N ALA A 19 1.93 -11.21 -4.74
CA ALA A 19 1.35 -9.95 -4.30
C ALA A 19 0.78 -10.03 -2.87
N GLU A 20 0.07 -11.11 -2.53
CA GLU A 20 -0.54 -11.28 -1.21
C GLU A 20 0.51 -11.34 -0.09
N ALA A 21 1.58 -12.10 -0.28
CA ALA A 21 2.64 -12.25 0.71
C ALA A 21 3.39 -10.93 0.93
N VAL A 22 3.67 -10.20 -0.15
CA VAL A 22 4.32 -8.88 -0.08
C VAL A 22 3.42 -7.87 0.62
N LEU A 23 2.13 -7.84 0.27
CA LEU A 23 1.17 -6.92 0.90
C LEU A 23 0.97 -7.22 2.38
N ASP A 24 0.82 -8.50 2.77
CA ASP A 24 0.68 -8.87 4.18
C ASP A 24 1.90 -8.45 5.01
N MET A 25 3.11 -8.65 4.48
CA MET A 25 4.35 -8.20 5.12
C MET A 25 4.41 -6.68 5.23
N LEU A 26 4.18 -5.95 4.13
CA LEU A 26 4.24 -4.48 4.11
C LEU A 26 3.20 -3.87 5.05
N LEU A 27 1.97 -4.38 5.04
CA LEU A 27 0.89 -3.91 5.91
C LEU A 27 1.22 -4.11 7.40
N LYS A 28 1.84 -5.24 7.78
CA LYS A 28 2.34 -5.42 9.15
C LYS A 28 3.40 -4.38 9.53
N VAL A 29 4.31 -4.05 8.62
CA VAL A 29 5.38 -3.06 8.84
C VAL A 29 4.84 -1.63 8.96
N THR A 30 3.67 -1.32 8.40
CA THR A 30 3.04 0.00 8.59
C THR A 30 2.72 0.34 10.05
N MET A 31 2.58 -0.67 10.92
CA MET A 31 2.33 -0.48 12.36
C MET A 31 3.62 -0.37 13.19
N HIS A 32 4.78 -0.27 12.55
CA HIS A 32 6.06 -0.22 13.25
C HIS A 32 6.19 1.06 14.11
N LYS A 33 6.85 0.94 15.27
CA LYS A 33 7.03 2.05 16.23
C LYS A 33 7.85 3.23 15.67
N VAL A 34 8.64 2.98 14.62
CA VAL A 34 9.47 4.00 13.96
C VAL A 34 8.69 4.61 12.79
N PRO A 35 8.30 5.89 12.85
CA PRO A 35 7.45 6.53 11.82
C PRO A 35 8.05 6.50 10.42
N LYS A 36 9.38 6.62 10.30
CA LYS A 36 10.09 6.54 9.02
C LYS A 36 9.91 5.19 8.32
N VAL A 37 9.91 4.10 9.10
CA VAL A 37 9.74 2.73 8.58
C VAL A 37 8.28 2.50 8.18
N ALA A 38 7.34 2.92 9.03
CA ALA A 38 5.91 2.87 8.73
C ALA A 38 5.58 3.64 7.44
N LEU A 39 6.15 4.84 7.28
CA LEU A 39 5.98 5.66 6.08
C LEU A 39 6.58 5.01 4.84
N ALA A 40 7.76 4.39 4.94
CA ALA A 40 8.38 3.68 3.83
C ALA A 40 7.51 2.50 3.36
N ALA A 41 6.98 1.71 4.31
CA ALA A 41 6.06 0.61 4.00
C ALA A 41 4.74 1.10 3.39
N ALA A 42 4.16 2.18 3.90
CA ALA A 42 2.94 2.76 3.33
C ALA A 42 3.15 3.27 1.90
N ASN A 43 4.26 3.97 1.64
CA ASN A 43 4.63 4.38 0.28
C ASN A 43 4.87 3.17 -0.62
N ALA A 44 5.36 2.08 -0.04
CA ALA A 44 5.59 0.87 -0.80
C ALA A 44 4.27 0.23 -1.29
N VAL A 45 3.27 0.20 -0.41
CA VAL A 45 1.92 -0.23 -0.79
C VAL A 45 1.30 0.71 -1.81
N LEU A 46 1.48 2.03 -1.66
CA LEU A 46 0.97 3.01 -2.62
C LEU A 46 1.45 2.72 -4.03
N MET A 47 2.76 2.56 -4.25
CA MET A 47 3.18 2.33 -5.62
C MET A 47 2.96 0.91 -6.13
N ALA A 48 2.85 -0.11 -5.26
CA ALA A 48 2.33 -1.41 -5.69
C ALA A 48 0.95 -1.26 -6.34
N VAL A 49 0.07 -0.43 -5.75
CA VAL A 49 -1.25 -0.11 -6.32
C VAL A 49 -1.13 0.71 -7.60
N GLN A 50 -0.21 1.68 -7.68
CA GLN A 50 -0.02 2.49 -8.89
C GLN A 50 0.55 1.69 -10.07
N THR A 51 1.48 0.77 -9.81
CA THR A 51 2.18 0.00 -10.84
C THR A 51 1.34 -1.17 -11.36
N PHE A 52 0.70 -1.92 -10.47
CA PHE A 52 0.02 -3.16 -10.84
C PHE A 52 -1.50 -3.05 -10.92
N GLY A 53 -2.09 -2.07 -10.23
CA GLY A 53 -3.53 -1.86 -10.19
C GLY A 53 -4.31 -2.89 -9.36
N THR A 54 -5.54 -2.52 -9.02
CA THR A 54 -6.54 -3.37 -8.36
C THR A 54 -7.72 -3.61 -9.33
N PRO A 55 -8.44 -4.76 -9.30
CA PRO A 55 -8.40 -5.84 -8.30
C PRO A 55 -7.61 -7.09 -8.73
N LYS A 56 -7.09 -7.15 -9.97
CA LYS A 56 -6.56 -8.39 -10.55
C LYS A 56 -5.20 -8.82 -9.96
N VAL A 57 -4.29 -7.87 -9.78
CA VAL A 57 -2.94 -8.16 -9.25
C VAL A 57 -2.88 -7.88 -7.75
N VAL A 58 -3.48 -6.77 -7.33
CA VAL A 58 -3.53 -6.35 -5.93
C VAL A 58 -4.95 -6.53 -5.39
N PRO A 59 -5.19 -7.37 -4.37
CA PRO A 59 -6.52 -7.57 -3.81
C PRO A 59 -6.98 -6.35 -2.97
N PRO A 60 -8.10 -5.69 -3.32
CA PRO A 60 -8.54 -4.49 -2.61
C PRO A 60 -8.91 -4.75 -1.15
N ASN A 61 -9.43 -5.95 -0.86
CA ASN A 61 -9.80 -6.36 0.51
C ASN A 61 -8.61 -6.39 1.47
N MET A 62 -7.40 -6.70 0.99
CA MET A 62 -6.20 -6.71 1.83
C MET A 62 -5.77 -5.29 2.17
N ILE A 63 -5.78 -4.40 1.19
CA ILE A 63 -5.44 -3.00 1.41
C ILE A 63 -6.43 -2.35 2.37
N LEU A 64 -7.73 -2.57 2.20
CA LEU A 64 -8.76 -1.98 3.08
C LEU A 64 -8.54 -2.34 4.56
N LYS A 65 -8.11 -3.58 4.86
CA LYS A 65 -7.78 -4.00 6.24
C LYS A 65 -6.58 -3.25 6.80
N GLY A 66 -5.56 -3.05 5.97
CA GLY A 66 -4.34 -2.31 6.36
C GLY A 66 -4.50 -0.79 6.37
N LEU A 67 -5.50 -0.27 5.67
CA LEU A 67 -5.74 1.16 5.49
C LEU A 67 -6.39 1.81 6.72
N ALA A 68 -7.29 1.11 7.43
CA ALA A 68 -7.96 1.67 8.60
C ALA A 68 -6.96 2.14 9.69
N PRO A 69 -5.95 1.35 10.09
CA PRO A 69 -4.93 1.80 11.05
C PRO A 69 -4.04 2.94 10.55
N LEU A 70 -3.82 3.03 9.22
CA LEU A 70 -2.99 4.07 8.61
C LEU A 70 -3.63 5.47 8.72
N PHE A 71 -4.96 5.55 8.70
CA PHE A 71 -5.69 6.81 8.91
C PHE A 71 -5.58 7.34 10.35
N ASP A 72 -5.49 6.44 11.32
CA ASP A 72 -5.30 6.77 12.75
C ASP A 72 -3.84 6.96 13.14
N ALA A 73 -2.91 6.90 12.18
CA ALA A 73 -1.48 7.10 12.45
C ALA A 73 -1.21 8.49 13.02
N LYS A 74 -0.37 8.57 14.06
CA LYS A 74 0.01 9.86 14.70
C LYS A 74 0.77 10.79 13.73
N ASP A 75 1.54 10.21 12.81
CA ASP A 75 2.34 10.94 11.84
C ASP A 75 1.49 11.46 10.66
N ALA A 76 1.61 12.76 10.37
CA ALA A 76 0.82 13.40 9.32
C ALA A 76 1.16 12.90 7.90
N LYS A 77 2.42 12.48 7.65
CA LYS A 77 2.85 11.96 6.35
C LYS A 77 2.27 10.58 6.11
N VAL A 78 2.18 9.74 7.13
CA VAL A 78 1.56 8.41 7.03
C VAL A 78 0.07 8.54 6.68
N ARG A 79 -0.64 9.50 7.30
CA ARG A 79 -2.04 9.79 6.96
C ARG A 79 -2.22 10.35 5.55
N ALA A 80 -1.26 11.13 5.05
CA ALA A 80 -1.29 11.63 3.68
C ALA A 80 -1.18 10.47 2.67
N VAL A 81 -0.23 9.56 2.88
CA VAL A 81 -0.07 8.38 2.02
C VAL A 81 -1.32 7.48 2.05
N ALA A 82 -2.00 7.34 3.20
CA ALA A 82 -3.26 6.61 3.28
C ALA A 82 -4.35 7.20 2.36
N LYS A 83 -4.44 8.53 2.28
CA LYS A 83 -5.35 9.22 1.34
C LYS A 83 -4.96 8.94 -0.10
N ASP A 84 -3.67 8.99 -0.42
CA ASP A 84 -3.18 8.74 -1.78
C ASP A 84 -3.47 7.29 -2.21
N ILE A 85 -3.29 6.32 -1.32
CA ILE A 85 -3.65 4.91 -1.57
C ILE A 85 -5.14 4.80 -1.90
N THR A 86 -5.99 5.51 -1.16
CA THR A 86 -7.44 5.51 -1.39
C THR A 86 -7.80 6.10 -2.76
N LEU A 87 -7.15 7.20 -3.15
CA LEU A 87 -7.37 7.82 -4.44
C LEU A 87 -6.96 6.90 -5.59
N GLU A 88 -5.81 6.25 -5.49
CA GLU A 88 -5.35 5.29 -6.49
C GLU A 88 -6.27 4.07 -6.59
N MET A 89 -6.76 3.54 -5.47
CA MET A 89 -7.74 2.46 -5.48
C MET A 89 -9.05 2.87 -6.20
N VAL A 90 -9.54 4.08 -5.97
CA VAL A 90 -10.75 4.59 -6.66
C VAL A 90 -10.50 4.78 -8.15
N LYS A 91 -9.30 5.21 -8.57
CA LYS A 91 -8.94 5.32 -9.98
C LYS A 91 -9.00 3.95 -10.68
N TRP A 92 -8.48 2.91 -10.04
CA TRP A 92 -8.44 1.56 -10.61
C TRP A 92 -9.79 0.83 -10.57
N LEU A 93 -10.54 0.94 -9.47
CA LEU A 93 -11.84 0.28 -9.31
C LEU A 93 -12.99 1.01 -10.01
N GLY A 94 -12.77 2.27 -10.41
CA GLY A 94 -13.75 3.10 -11.11
C GLY A 94 -14.85 3.68 -10.22
N PRO A 95 -15.78 4.48 -10.80
CA PRO A 95 -16.75 5.28 -10.06
C PRO A 95 -17.80 4.49 -9.27
N GLY A 96 -17.91 3.17 -9.49
CA GLY A 96 -18.79 2.28 -8.70
C GLY A 96 -18.19 1.83 -7.36
N ALA A 97 -16.91 2.10 -7.12
CA ALA A 97 -16.20 1.67 -5.91
C ALA A 97 -16.55 2.48 -4.66
N VAL A 98 -17.03 3.71 -4.84
CA VAL A 98 -17.45 4.59 -3.74
C VAL A 98 -18.97 4.72 -3.80
N LYS A 99 -19.66 4.15 -2.80
CA LYS A 99 -21.08 4.46 -2.60
C LYS A 99 -21.18 5.94 -2.20
N ARG A 100 -21.84 6.71 -3.07
CA ARG A 100 -22.24 8.09 -2.79
C ARG A 100 -23.39 8.13 -1.80
#